data_AF-A0AAV6FZG7-F1
#
_entry.id   AF-A0AAV6FZG7-F1
#
_cell.length_a   1.000
_cell.length_b   1.000
_cell.length_c   1.000
_cell.angle_alpha   90.00
_cell.angle_beta   90.00
_cell.angle_gamma   90.00
#
_symmetry.space_group_name_H-M   'P 1'
#
loop_
_entity.id
_entity.type
_entity.pdbx_description
1 polymer ?
#
loop_
_entity_poly.entity_id
_entity_poly.type
_entity_poly.pdbx_seq_one_letter_code
_entity_poly.pdbx_strand_id
1 'polypeptide(L)'
;METPTTIMKRVDLLCGRLQKVETAGNTELENRASSKLEEISIKMEREDRVSDLRELERYFIALEKDRNNLQNLLQEQREEHTMTLAALEREMIQERMVWDRQMREREEALLSAFMSVAISKEKLMKDLMGRMRAIKHLEETSGIGPMVSQEKKLRKLQCFRKHQAISDVSPQDTIHLGGTAGNGPAKSLDRQPRKWWCFGQHQTTPDFAPQETSSVTANTRVAALQQIAKLEERIRKAENKKQQKALKKAEKQAKKAEKKAMNAEKRAKREGQKAENRDDVIHIQLDGQDIVVHYPVPCSCLFCVFGRRRMARRKRQ
;
A
#
# COMPACT_ATOMS: atom_id res chain seq x y z
N MET A 1 -95.42 -33.76 77.64
CA MET A 1 -94.39 -32.74 77.92
C MET A 1 -93.05 -33.42 77.75
N GLU A 2 -92.21 -32.94 76.83
CA GLU A 2 -90.86 -33.51 76.66
C GLU A 2 -90.01 -33.16 77.90
N THR A 3 -89.23 -34.12 78.41
CA THR A 3 -88.34 -33.88 79.55
C THR A 3 -87.19 -32.95 79.15
N PRO A 4 -86.69 -32.08 80.06
CA PRO A 4 -85.62 -31.11 79.76
C PRO A 4 -84.37 -31.75 79.13
N THR A 5 -84.05 -32.99 79.52
CA THR A 5 -82.95 -33.79 78.98
C THR A 5 -83.14 -34.15 77.50
N THR A 6 -84.37 -34.28 77.02
CA THR A 6 -84.67 -34.57 75.61
C THR A 6 -84.49 -33.32 74.75
N ILE A 7 -84.82 -32.14 75.29
CA ILE A 7 -84.64 -30.85 74.64
C ILE A 7 -83.14 -30.53 74.49
N MET A 8 -82.34 -30.71 75.55
CA MET A 8 -80.88 -30.52 75.48
C MET A 8 -80.22 -31.40 74.42
N LYS A 9 -80.58 -32.70 74.36
CA LYS A 9 -80.04 -33.62 73.34
C LYS A 9 -80.36 -33.16 71.90
N ARG A 10 -81.53 -32.56 71.67
CA ARG A 10 -81.89 -31.99 70.35
C ARG A 10 -81.09 -30.74 70.03
N VAL A 11 -80.86 -29.86 71.01
CA VAL A 11 -80.04 -28.66 70.84
C VAL A 11 -78.60 -29.03 70.52
N ASP A 12 -78.00 -29.98 71.25
CA ASP A 12 -76.63 -30.45 70.97
C ASP A 12 -76.51 -31.08 69.57
N LEU A 13 -77.53 -31.83 69.15
CA LEU A 13 -77.57 -32.43 67.82
C LEU A 13 -77.68 -31.37 66.70
N LEU A 14 -78.47 -30.31 66.93
CA LEU A 14 -78.61 -29.19 65.99
C LEU A 14 -77.33 -28.34 65.95
N CYS A 15 -76.70 -28.10 67.09
CA CYS A 15 -75.44 -27.36 67.20
C CYS A 15 -74.31 -28.10 66.47
N GLY A 16 -74.20 -29.42 66.68
CA GLY A 16 -73.24 -30.26 65.96
C GLY A 16 -73.52 -30.39 64.46
N ARG A 17 -74.78 -30.21 64.01
CA ARG A 17 -75.12 -30.15 62.58
C ARG A 17 -74.77 -28.79 61.97
N LEU A 18 -75.06 -27.69 62.66
CA LEU A 18 -74.71 -26.34 62.23
C LEU A 18 -73.19 -26.18 62.10
N GLN A 19 -72.43 -26.67 63.08
CA GLN A 19 -70.96 -26.62 63.04
C GLN A 19 -70.39 -27.45 61.89
N LYS A 20 -71.01 -28.58 61.52
CA LYS A 20 -70.62 -29.38 60.34
C LYS A 20 -70.95 -28.69 59.01
N VAL A 21 -72.04 -27.93 58.95
CA VAL A 21 -72.42 -27.17 57.74
C VAL A 21 -71.49 -25.97 57.57
N GLU A 22 -71.15 -25.26 58.65
CA GLU A 22 -70.16 -24.16 58.60
C GLU A 22 -68.77 -24.66 58.21
N THR A 23 -68.29 -25.77 58.79
CA THR A 23 -66.98 -26.30 58.41
C THR A 23 -66.96 -26.81 56.97
N ALA A 24 -68.02 -27.49 56.51
CA ALA A 24 -68.13 -27.91 55.11
C ALA A 24 -68.14 -26.71 54.15
N GLY A 25 -68.96 -25.69 54.43
CA GLY A 25 -69.02 -24.46 53.62
C GLY A 25 -67.70 -23.69 53.59
N ASN A 26 -66.99 -23.62 54.72
CA ASN A 26 -65.67 -22.98 54.78
C ASN A 26 -64.62 -23.77 53.99
N THR A 27 -64.61 -25.11 54.06
CA THR A 27 -63.68 -25.92 53.26
C THR A 27 -63.94 -25.82 51.75
N GLU A 28 -65.20 -25.72 51.31
CA GLU A 28 -65.53 -25.52 49.89
C GLU A 28 -65.07 -24.14 49.38
N LEU A 29 -65.21 -23.10 50.20
CA LEU A 29 -64.72 -21.76 49.89
C LEU A 29 -63.19 -21.71 49.84
N GLU A 30 -62.50 -22.35 50.79
CA GLU A 30 -61.04 -22.48 50.79
C GLU A 30 -60.54 -23.25 49.57
N ASN A 31 -61.16 -24.37 49.23
CA ASN A 31 -60.81 -25.15 48.04
C ASN A 31 -61.01 -24.33 46.74
N ARG A 32 -62.08 -23.53 46.67
CA ARG A 32 -62.36 -22.67 45.52
C ARG A 32 -61.42 -21.47 45.43
N ALA A 33 -60.99 -20.92 46.56
CA ALA A 33 -59.98 -19.87 46.63
C ALA A 33 -58.59 -20.40 46.24
N SER A 34 -58.22 -21.58 46.73
CA SER A 34 -56.96 -22.25 46.42
C SER A 34 -56.85 -22.58 44.93
N SER A 35 -57.91 -23.14 44.33
CA SER A 35 -57.97 -23.41 42.88
C SER A 35 -57.82 -22.14 42.02
N LYS A 36 -58.38 -21.01 42.44
CA LYS A 36 -58.21 -19.72 41.73
C LYS A 36 -56.80 -19.17 41.84
N LEU A 37 -56.16 -19.29 43.00
CA LEU A 37 -54.77 -18.86 43.20
C LEU A 37 -53.81 -19.68 42.33
N GLU A 38 -54.04 -20.99 42.24
CA GLU A 38 -53.27 -21.87 41.37
C GLU A 38 -53.43 -21.50 39.88
N GLU A 39 -54.65 -21.19 39.44
CA GLU A 39 -54.91 -20.71 38.07
C GLU A 39 -54.19 -19.38 37.76
N ILE A 40 -54.16 -18.45 38.72
CA ILE A 40 -53.45 -17.17 38.60
C ILE A 40 -51.94 -17.40 38.51
N SER A 41 -51.38 -18.29 39.35
CA SER A 41 -49.96 -18.64 39.33
C SER A 41 -49.55 -19.20 37.96
N ILE A 42 -50.36 -20.11 37.40
CA ILE A 42 -50.12 -20.69 36.07
C ILE A 42 -50.19 -19.61 34.97
N LYS A 43 -51.11 -18.65 35.07
CA LYS A 43 -51.22 -17.54 34.10
C LYS A 43 -50.00 -16.62 34.17
N MET A 44 -49.56 -16.25 35.37
CA MET A 44 -48.38 -15.42 35.58
C MET A 44 -47.11 -16.09 35.03
N GLU A 45 -46.90 -17.38 35.33
CA GLU A 45 -45.77 -18.14 34.77
C GLU A 45 -45.79 -18.21 33.23
N ARG A 46 -46.98 -18.28 32.61
CA ARG A 46 -47.10 -18.25 31.15
C ARG A 46 -46.75 -16.88 30.58
N GLU A 47 -47.16 -15.79 31.24
CA GLU A 47 -46.85 -14.42 30.82
C GLU A 47 -45.35 -14.10 30.95
N ASP A 48 -44.69 -14.60 32.00
CA ASP A 48 -43.25 -14.48 32.17
C ASP A 48 -42.51 -15.20 31.04
N ARG A 49 -42.89 -16.45 30.73
CA ARG A 49 -42.32 -17.20 29.58
C ARG A 49 -42.55 -16.50 28.24
N VAL A 50 -43.71 -15.88 28.04
CA VAL A 50 -43.99 -15.12 26.80
C VAL A 50 -43.11 -13.87 26.74
N SER A 51 -42.86 -13.22 27.87
CA SER A 51 -41.97 -12.06 27.95
C SER A 51 -40.52 -12.43 27.63
N ASP A 52 -40.02 -13.53 28.18
CA ASP A 52 -38.69 -14.08 27.88
C ASP A 52 -38.54 -14.40 26.39
N LEU A 53 -39.54 -15.06 25.80
CA LEU A 53 -39.54 -15.39 24.37
C LEU A 53 -39.51 -14.14 23.48
N ARG A 54 -40.22 -13.07 23.87
CA ARG A 54 -40.20 -11.78 23.14
C ARG A 54 -38.86 -11.06 23.28
N GLU A 55 -38.17 -11.19 24.40
CA GLU A 55 -36.82 -10.66 24.55
C GLU A 55 -35.83 -11.43 23.69
N LEU A 56 -35.94 -12.76 23.66
CA LEU A 56 -35.12 -13.62 22.82
C LEU A 56 -35.33 -13.34 21.33
N GLU A 57 -36.57 -13.13 20.89
CA GLU A 57 -36.89 -12.72 19.52
C GLU A 57 -36.22 -11.39 19.15
N ARG A 58 -36.30 -10.38 20.03
CA ARG A 58 -35.63 -9.09 19.83
C ARG A 58 -34.11 -9.24 19.71
N TYR A 59 -33.53 -10.12 20.52
CA TYR A 59 -32.10 -10.45 20.45
C TYR A 59 -31.73 -11.11 19.10
N PHE A 60 -32.51 -12.07 18.62
CA PHE A 60 -32.28 -12.69 17.31
C PHE A 60 -32.41 -11.70 16.16
N ILE A 61 -33.39 -10.80 16.20
CA ILE A 61 -33.55 -9.73 15.21
C ILE A 61 -32.32 -8.81 15.20
N ALA A 62 -31.78 -8.46 16.37
CA ALA A 62 -30.57 -7.65 16.46
C ALA A 62 -29.36 -8.39 15.86
N LEU A 63 -29.18 -9.67 16.19
CA LEU A 63 -28.10 -10.49 15.62
C LEU A 63 -28.21 -10.64 14.10
N GLU A 64 -29.41 -10.80 13.55
CA GLU A 64 -29.59 -10.90 12.11
C GLU A 64 -29.27 -9.57 11.39
N LYS A 65 -29.62 -8.43 12.00
CA LYS A 65 -29.19 -7.12 11.51
C LYS A 65 -27.66 -6.99 11.53
N ASP A 66 -27.01 -7.40 12.62
CA ASP A 66 -25.56 -7.34 12.74
C ASP A 66 -24.86 -8.26 11.71
N ARG A 67 -25.39 -9.47 11.49
CA ARG A 67 -24.91 -10.37 10.44
C ARG A 67 -25.00 -9.71 9.06
N ASN A 68 -26.14 -9.10 8.75
CA ASN A 68 -26.35 -8.44 7.45
C ASN A 68 -25.43 -7.22 7.30
N ASN A 69 -25.23 -6.43 8.36
CA ASN A 69 -24.31 -5.29 8.37
C ASN A 69 -22.86 -5.74 8.12
N LEU A 70 -22.42 -6.81 8.77
CA LEU A 70 -21.08 -7.38 8.57
C LEU A 70 -20.90 -7.92 7.15
N GLN A 71 -21.93 -8.57 6.59
CA GLN A 71 -21.91 -9.07 5.22
C GLN A 71 -21.79 -7.92 4.21
N ASN A 72 -22.53 -6.82 4.41
CA ASN A 72 -22.44 -5.63 3.57
C ASN A 72 -21.04 -4.99 3.66
N LEU A 73 -20.49 -4.86 4.88
CA LEU A 73 -19.14 -4.32 5.07
C LEU A 73 -18.07 -5.16 4.37
N LEU A 74 -18.18 -6.49 4.44
CA LEU A 74 -17.27 -7.39 3.73
C LEU A 74 -17.40 -7.26 2.21
N GLN A 75 -18.61 -7.03 1.70
CA GLN A 75 -18.85 -6.81 0.28
C GLN A 75 -18.25 -5.48 -0.18
N GLU A 76 -18.47 -4.39 0.57
CA GLU A 76 -17.88 -3.08 0.29
C GLU A 76 -16.35 -3.14 0.28
N GLN A 77 -15.72 -3.84 1.25
CA GLN A 77 -14.27 -4.01 1.26
C GLN A 77 -13.75 -4.80 0.08
N ARG A 78 -14.49 -5.83 -0.38
CA ARG A 78 -14.12 -6.59 -1.58
C ARG A 78 -14.18 -5.70 -2.82
N GLU A 79 -15.22 -4.89 -2.95
CA GLU A 79 -15.40 -3.96 -4.07
C GLU A 79 -14.34 -2.85 -4.07
N GLU A 80 -14.01 -2.29 -2.90
CA GLU A 80 -12.94 -1.31 -2.76
C GLU A 80 -11.57 -1.92 -3.14
N HIS A 81 -11.31 -3.14 -2.71
CA HIS A 81 -10.07 -3.84 -3.04
C HIS A 81 -9.97 -4.13 -4.55
N THR A 82 -11.04 -4.62 -5.18
CA THR A 82 -11.04 -4.89 -6.63
C THR A 82 -10.84 -3.61 -7.44
N MET A 83 -11.50 -2.52 -7.05
CA MET A 83 -11.31 -1.20 -7.68
C MET A 83 -9.87 -0.69 -7.51
N THR A 84 -9.28 -0.88 -6.33
CA THR A 84 -7.89 -0.50 -6.06
C THR A 84 -6.91 -1.30 -6.91
N LEU A 85 -7.09 -2.62 -7.04
CA LEU A 85 -6.25 -3.45 -7.91
C LEU A 85 -6.36 -3.01 -9.37
N ALA A 86 -7.59 -2.75 -9.86
CA ALA A 86 -7.80 -2.30 -11.22
C ALA A 86 -7.15 -0.93 -11.49
N ALA A 87 -7.14 -0.03 -10.52
CA ALA A 87 -6.44 1.24 -10.63
C ALA A 87 -4.91 1.05 -10.70
N LEU A 88 -4.34 0.21 -9.83
CA LEU A 88 -2.91 -0.10 -9.84
C LEU A 88 -2.48 -0.78 -11.14
N GLU A 89 -3.29 -1.68 -11.69
CA GLU A 89 -3.02 -2.32 -12.98
C GLU A 89 -2.97 -1.30 -14.12
N ARG A 90 -3.91 -0.34 -14.14
CA ARG A 90 -3.90 0.76 -15.12
C ARG A 90 -2.66 1.62 -15.00
N GLU A 91 -2.24 1.96 -13.77
CA GLU A 91 -1.01 2.71 -13.53
C GLU A 91 0.22 1.95 -14.03
N MET A 92 0.34 0.65 -13.71
CA MET A 92 1.43 -0.20 -14.21
C MET A 92 1.47 -0.28 -15.74
N ILE A 93 0.30 -0.40 -16.39
CA ILE A 93 0.20 -0.41 -17.85
C ILE A 93 0.66 0.95 -18.41
N GLN A 94 0.24 2.06 -17.81
CA GLN A 94 0.68 3.39 -18.23
C GLN A 94 2.17 3.58 -18.07
N GLU A 95 2.76 3.19 -16.94
CA GLU A 95 4.21 3.25 -16.72
C GLU A 95 4.97 2.43 -17.75
N ARG A 96 4.50 1.22 -18.06
CA ARG A 96 5.08 0.38 -19.12
C ARG A 96 5.00 1.06 -20.48
N MET A 97 3.85 1.62 -20.85
CA MET A 97 3.68 2.33 -22.13
C MET A 97 4.62 3.54 -22.24
N VAL A 98 4.78 4.31 -21.16
CA VAL A 98 5.69 5.46 -21.11
C VAL A 98 7.14 5.00 -21.27
N TRP A 99 7.52 3.93 -20.58
CA TRP A 99 8.85 3.35 -20.70
C TRP A 99 9.14 2.85 -22.11
N ASP A 100 8.22 2.10 -22.71
CA ASP A 100 8.37 1.58 -24.08
C ASP A 100 8.46 2.71 -25.11
N ARG A 101 7.72 3.81 -24.91
CA ARG A 101 7.88 5.03 -25.71
C ARG A 101 9.28 5.62 -25.55
N GLN A 102 9.76 5.81 -24.32
CA GLN A 102 11.10 6.36 -24.08
C GLN A 102 12.21 5.50 -24.67
N MET A 103 12.05 4.17 -24.64
CA MET A 103 13.02 3.26 -25.26
C MET A 103 13.02 3.39 -26.78
N ARG A 104 11.84 3.45 -27.42
CA ARG A 104 11.75 3.72 -28.85
C ARG A 104 12.35 5.05 -29.24
N GLU A 105 12.05 6.13 -28.50
CA GLU A 105 12.64 7.45 -28.76
C GLU A 105 14.18 7.43 -28.66
N ARG A 106 14.74 6.67 -27.70
CA ARG A 106 16.19 6.49 -27.59
C ARG A 106 16.76 5.70 -28.76
N GLU A 107 16.09 4.63 -29.18
CA GLU A 107 16.51 3.84 -30.34
C GLU A 107 16.47 4.66 -31.63
N GLU A 108 15.40 5.43 -31.85
CA GLU A 108 15.27 6.36 -32.97
C GLU A 108 16.36 7.43 -32.96
N ALA A 109 16.67 8.01 -31.79
CA ALA A 109 17.75 8.98 -31.64
C ALA A 109 19.12 8.36 -31.96
N LEU A 110 19.37 7.13 -31.51
CA LEU A 110 20.62 6.40 -31.81
C LEU A 110 20.74 6.07 -33.30
N LEU A 111 19.66 5.60 -33.94
CA LEU A 111 19.64 5.32 -35.37
C LEU A 111 19.84 6.59 -36.19
N SER A 112 19.18 7.69 -35.81
CA SER A 112 19.36 9.00 -36.45
C SER A 112 20.82 9.49 -36.34
N ALA A 113 21.42 9.39 -35.14
CA ALA A 113 22.83 9.73 -34.93
C ALA A 113 23.75 8.85 -35.79
N PHE A 114 23.51 7.54 -35.84
CA PHE A 114 24.29 6.61 -36.66
C PHE A 114 24.19 6.93 -38.16
N MET A 115 22.98 7.18 -38.67
CA MET A 115 22.75 7.55 -40.06
C MET A 115 23.44 8.87 -40.41
N SER A 116 23.40 9.87 -39.51
CA SER A 116 24.10 11.14 -39.74
C SER A 116 25.62 10.96 -39.84
N VAL A 117 26.20 10.11 -39.00
CA VAL A 117 27.63 9.75 -39.06
C VAL A 117 27.95 8.99 -40.34
N ALA A 118 27.13 8.01 -40.72
CA ALA A 118 27.32 7.23 -41.95
C ALA A 118 27.32 8.12 -43.20
N ILE A 119 26.34 9.03 -43.32
CA ILE A 119 26.24 9.99 -44.43
C ILE A 119 27.45 10.94 -44.43
N SER A 120 27.86 11.45 -43.26
CA SER A 120 29.03 12.33 -43.16
C SER A 120 30.32 11.63 -43.60
N LYS A 121 30.50 10.36 -43.22
CA LYS A 121 31.64 9.53 -43.63
C LYS A 121 31.63 9.30 -45.14
N GLU A 122 30.47 8.99 -45.72
CA GLU A 122 30.35 8.81 -47.17
C GLU A 122 30.70 10.09 -47.93
N LYS A 123 30.22 11.25 -47.47
CA LYS A 123 30.56 12.55 -48.05
C LYS A 123 32.07 12.82 -47.98
N LEU A 124 32.69 12.60 -46.81
CA LEU A 124 34.14 12.75 -46.64
C LEU A 124 34.93 11.82 -47.56
N MET A 125 34.50 10.56 -47.72
CA MET A 125 35.15 9.62 -48.64
C MET A 125 35.00 10.05 -50.11
N LYS A 126 33.83 10.53 -50.52
CA LYS A 126 33.60 11.07 -51.87
C LYS A 126 34.47 12.30 -52.15
N ASP A 127 34.55 13.24 -51.21
CA ASP A 127 35.39 14.43 -51.31
C ASP A 127 36.88 14.05 -51.40
N LEU A 128 37.34 13.11 -50.56
CA LEU A 128 38.71 12.60 -50.59
C LEU A 128 39.05 11.94 -51.93
N MET A 129 38.17 11.06 -52.44
CA MET A 129 38.33 10.42 -53.75
C MET A 129 38.31 11.43 -54.91
N GLY A 130 37.51 12.49 -54.81
CA GLY A 130 37.51 13.60 -55.77
C GLY A 130 38.86 14.34 -55.79
N ARG A 131 39.38 14.70 -54.62
CA ARG A 131 40.70 15.35 -54.49
C ARG A 131 41.83 14.47 -55.00
N MET A 132 41.84 13.18 -54.68
CA MET A 132 42.85 12.25 -55.18
C MET A 132 42.84 12.15 -56.71
N ARG A 133 41.65 12.12 -57.33
CA ARG A 133 41.51 12.13 -58.80
C ARG A 133 42.00 13.44 -59.41
N ALA A 134 41.66 14.59 -58.81
CA ALA A 134 42.13 15.89 -59.27
C ALA A 134 43.66 16.03 -59.18
N ILE A 135 44.26 15.58 -58.07
CA ILE A 135 45.72 15.54 -57.91
C ILE A 135 46.35 14.66 -58.98
N LYS A 136 45.80 13.47 -59.22
CA LYS A 136 46.30 12.56 -60.26
C LYS A 136 46.24 13.18 -61.65
N HIS A 137 45.14 13.85 -62.00
CA HIS A 137 45.04 14.58 -63.26
C HIS A 137 46.06 15.72 -63.36
N LEU A 138 46.29 16.49 -62.28
CA LEU A 138 47.32 17.54 -62.27
C LEU A 138 48.74 16.97 -62.42
N GLU A 139 49.05 15.82 -61.82
CA GLU A 139 50.33 15.12 -62.02
C GLU A 139 50.51 14.66 -63.48
N GLU A 140 49.43 14.23 -64.14
CA GLU A 140 49.42 13.82 -65.55
C GLU A 140 49.51 15.02 -66.51
N THR A 141 48.83 16.13 -66.22
CA THR A 141 48.82 17.33 -67.10
C THR A 141 50.02 18.26 -66.90
N SER A 142 50.68 18.24 -65.73
CA SER A 142 51.83 19.13 -65.46
C SER A 142 53.14 18.68 -66.13
N GLY A 143 53.18 17.53 -66.81
CA GLY A 143 54.40 17.05 -67.47
C GLY A 143 55.52 16.61 -66.51
N ILE A 144 55.26 16.62 -65.20
CA ILE A 144 56.21 16.22 -64.14
C ILE A 144 56.20 14.69 -63.90
N GLY A 145 55.22 13.98 -64.47
CA GLY A 145 55.05 12.52 -64.35
C GLY A 145 56.32 11.66 -64.46
N PRO A 146 57.23 11.87 -65.44
CA PRO A 146 58.45 11.07 -65.53
C PRO A 146 59.49 11.39 -64.43
N MET A 147 59.56 12.61 -63.92
CA MET A 147 60.50 12.99 -62.86
C MET A 147 60.09 12.48 -61.47
N VAL A 148 58.80 12.57 -61.13
CA VAL A 148 58.29 12.07 -59.83
C VAL A 148 58.33 10.54 -59.76
N SER A 149 58.23 9.84 -60.90
CA SER A 149 58.43 8.39 -60.94
C SER A 149 59.87 7.96 -60.68
N GLN A 150 60.88 8.76 -61.03
CA GLN A 150 62.28 8.46 -60.68
C GLN A 150 62.56 8.76 -59.20
N GLU A 151 62.03 9.85 -58.66
CA GLU A 151 62.23 10.20 -57.25
C GLU A 151 61.54 9.19 -56.31
N LYS A 152 60.34 8.69 -56.64
CA LYS A 152 59.69 7.60 -55.89
C LYS A 152 60.48 6.29 -55.92
N LYS A 153 61.14 5.96 -57.05
CA LYS A 153 62.04 4.80 -57.15
C LYS A 153 63.28 4.98 -56.27
N LEU A 154 63.88 6.18 -56.27
CA LEU A 154 65.02 6.52 -55.42
C LEU A 154 64.67 6.47 -53.92
N ARG A 155 63.51 6.99 -53.51
CA ARG A 155 63.05 6.90 -52.11
C ARG A 155 62.74 5.48 -51.66
N LYS A 156 62.15 4.63 -52.53
CA LYS A 156 61.97 3.20 -52.24
C LYS A 156 63.32 2.48 -52.05
N LEU A 157 64.29 2.76 -52.91
CA LEU A 157 65.67 2.24 -52.78
C LEU A 157 66.36 2.73 -51.50
N GLN A 158 66.15 3.98 -51.10
CA GLN A 158 66.71 4.56 -49.87
C GLN A 158 66.06 3.96 -48.62
N CYS A 159 64.77 3.65 -48.64
CA CYS A 159 64.08 2.94 -47.56
C CYS A 159 64.55 1.49 -47.44
N PHE A 160 64.77 0.80 -48.57
CA PHE A 160 65.34 -0.56 -48.58
C PHE A 160 66.75 -0.59 -47.98
N ARG A 161 67.62 0.35 -48.34
CA ARG A 161 68.96 0.49 -47.73
C ARG A 161 68.91 0.76 -46.22
N LYS A 162 67.96 1.57 -45.75
CA LYS A 162 67.77 1.82 -44.31
C LYS A 162 67.33 0.58 -43.55
N HIS A 163 66.45 -0.24 -44.12
CA HIS A 163 66.05 -1.49 -43.48
C HIS A 163 67.17 -2.55 -43.49
N GLN A 164 68.01 -2.58 -44.52
CA GLN A 164 69.19 -3.46 -44.56
C GLN A 164 70.27 -3.07 -43.53
N ALA A 165 70.47 -1.76 -43.28
CA ALA A 165 71.40 -1.29 -42.25
C ALA A 165 70.94 -1.58 -40.81
N ILE A 166 69.64 -1.84 -40.59
CA ILE A 166 69.09 -2.18 -39.26
C ILE A 166 69.18 -3.69 -39.00
N SER A 167 69.23 -4.53 -40.04
CA SER A 167 69.41 -5.99 -39.89
C SER A 167 70.85 -6.44 -39.58
N ASP A 168 71.84 -5.55 -39.68
CA ASP A 168 73.25 -5.84 -39.36
C ASP A 168 73.66 -5.42 -37.93
N VAL A 169 72.72 -5.00 -37.09
CA VAL A 169 72.98 -4.70 -35.67
C VAL A 169 72.88 -5.99 -34.84
N SER A 170 74.05 -6.48 -34.42
CA SER A 170 74.26 -7.65 -33.57
C SER A 170 73.36 -7.66 -32.33
N PRO A 171 72.67 -8.79 -32.01
CA PRO A 171 71.78 -8.91 -30.86
C PRO A 171 72.58 -9.22 -29.58
N GLN A 172 73.36 -8.26 -29.11
CA GLN A 172 73.93 -8.30 -27.76
C GLN A 172 73.94 -6.88 -27.22
N ASP A 173 72.85 -6.47 -26.56
CA ASP A 173 72.90 -5.53 -25.45
C ASP A 173 71.54 -5.54 -24.73
N THR A 174 71.47 -6.45 -23.76
CA THR A 174 70.40 -6.55 -22.77
C THR A 174 70.63 -5.45 -21.73
N ILE A 175 69.92 -4.33 -21.83
CA ILE A 175 69.94 -3.30 -20.79
C ILE A 175 68.80 -3.57 -19.79
N HIS A 176 69.20 -4.07 -18.62
CA HIS A 176 68.45 -3.99 -17.38
C HIS A 176 68.20 -2.53 -16.99
N LEU A 177 66.94 -2.16 -16.75
CA LEU A 177 66.61 -1.04 -15.88
C LEU A 177 65.49 -1.45 -14.94
N GLY A 178 65.85 -1.59 -13.66
CA GLY A 178 64.93 -1.72 -12.54
C GLY A 178 64.63 -0.39 -11.87
N GLY A 179 63.65 -0.43 -10.96
CA GLY A 179 63.32 0.62 -10.00
C GLY A 179 62.24 1.59 -10.50
N THR A 180 61.25 2.01 -9.72
CA THR A 180 61.00 1.92 -8.28
C THR A 180 59.52 2.21 -7.99
N ALA A 181 59.09 1.79 -6.80
CA ALA A 181 57.76 1.92 -6.24
C ALA A 181 57.19 3.36 -6.23
N GLY A 182 55.90 3.48 -6.54
CA GLY A 182 55.09 4.67 -6.32
C GLY A 182 53.72 4.28 -5.80
N ASN A 183 53.54 4.36 -4.48
CA ASN A 183 52.25 4.25 -3.80
C ASN A 183 51.33 5.42 -4.20
N GLY A 184 50.12 5.11 -4.67
CA GLY A 184 49.05 6.09 -4.90
C GLY A 184 47.70 5.39 -5.11
N PRO A 185 46.60 5.89 -4.51
CA PRO A 185 45.38 5.12 -4.35
C PRO A 185 44.59 5.01 -5.66
N ALA A 186 44.38 3.76 -6.10
CA ALA A 186 43.55 3.43 -7.24
C ALA A 186 42.07 3.74 -6.93
N LYS A 187 41.53 4.77 -7.59
CA LYS A 187 40.09 4.90 -7.79
C LYS A 187 39.65 3.78 -8.74
N SER A 188 38.89 2.83 -8.23
CA SER A 188 38.25 1.79 -9.03
C SER A 188 37.17 2.40 -9.92
N LEU A 189 37.54 2.72 -11.16
CA LEU A 189 36.57 2.88 -12.25
C LEU A 189 36.05 1.47 -12.59
N ASP A 190 34.82 1.23 -12.16
CA ASP A 190 34.02 0.05 -12.45
C ASP A 190 33.77 -0.03 -13.97
N ARG A 191 34.71 -0.66 -14.68
CA ARG A 191 34.62 -0.94 -16.10
C ARG A 191 33.87 -2.27 -16.26
N GLN A 192 32.55 -2.19 -16.20
CA GLN A 192 31.66 -3.29 -16.58
C GLN A 192 32.03 -3.81 -17.98
N PRO A 193 32.19 -5.13 -18.20
CA PRO A 193 32.28 -5.68 -19.53
C PRO A 193 30.91 -5.51 -20.21
N ARG A 194 30.89 -4.74 -21.30
CA ARG A 194 29.75 -4.65 -22.22
C ARG A 194 29.47 -6.05 -22.77
N LYS A 195 28.52 -6.76 -22.16
CA LYS A 195 27.83 -7.89 -22.80
C LYS A 195 26.99 -7.31 -23.93
N TRP A 196 27.39 -7.59 -25.16
CA TRP A 196 26.58 -7.34 -26.33
C TRP A 196 25.39 -8.28 -26.26
N TRP A 197 24.19 -7.71 -26.19
CA TRP A 197 22.96 -8.45 -26.45
C TRP A 197 22.82 -8.55 -27.96
N CYS A 198 23.02 -9.73 -28.52
CA CYS A 198 22.58 -10.04 -29.86
C CYS A 198 21.05 -10.23 -29.80
N PHE A 199 20.31 -9.24 -30.30
CA PHE A 199 18.90 -9.39 -30.64
C PHE A 199 18.82 -10.32 -31.86
N GLY A 200 18.42 -11.57 -31.63
CA GLY A 200 18.19 -12.56 -32.67
C GLY A 200 16.94 -12.21 -33.47
N GLN A 201 17.11 -11.99 -34.77
CA GLN A 201 16.02 -12.02 -35.73
C GLN A 201 15.53 -13.46 -35.88
N HIS A 202 14.20 -13.62 -35.89
CA HIS A 202 13.55 -14.85 -36.31
C HIS A 202 13.90 -15.15 -37.78
N GLN A 203 14.69 -16.20 -38.00
CA GLN A 203 14.67 -16.96 -39.23
C GLN A 203 14.62 -18.45 -38.90
N THR A 204 13.78 -19.13 -39.66
CA THR A 204 13.34 -20.52 -39.55
C THR A 204 14.42 -21.51 -40.03
N THR A 205 14.57 -22.61 -39.26
CA THR A 205 15.08 -23.97 -39.62
C THR A 205 16.54 -24.12 -40.08
N PRO A 206 17.27 -25.26 -39.90
CA PRO A 206 16.84 -26.63 -39.53
C PRO A 206 17.63 -27.28 -38.36
N ASP A 207 17.25 -28.52 -38.03
CA ASP A 207 17.89 -29.45 -37.10
C ASP A 207 19.43 -29.38 -37.09
N PHE A 208 19.99 -28.94 -35.97
CA PHE A 208 21.39 -29.19 -35.62
C PHE A 208 21.46 -29.78 -34.21
N ALA A 209 22.09 -30.96 -34.16
CA ALA A 209 22.38 -31.73 -32.95
C ALA A 209 23.14 -30.88 -31.91
N PRO A 210 22.94 -31.15 -30.60
CA PRO A 210 23.54 -30.37 -29.54
C PRO A 210 25.03 -30.67 -29.46
N GLN A 211 25.87 -29.75 -29.95
CA GLN A 211 27.26 -29.71 -29.54
C GLN A 211 27.33 -29.18 -28.11
N GLU A 212 27.76 -30.06 -27.21
CA GLU A 212 28.10 -29.76 -25.83
C GLU A 212 29.20 -28.70 -25.77
N THR A 213 28.83 -27.43 -25.60
CA THR A 213 29.78 -26.38 -25.23
C THR A 213 30.19 -26.57 -23.78
N SER A 214 31.24 -27.35 -23.62
CA SER A 214 32.35 -27.21 -22.67
C SER A 214 32.11 -26.33 -21.43
N SER A 215 31.96 -27.02 -20.30
CA SER A 215 32.70 -26.74 -19.06
C SER A 215 32.86 -25.28 -18.61
N VAL A 216 31.74 -24.63 -18.28
CA VAL A 216 31.79 -23.71 -17.13
C VAL A 216 32.17 -24.57 -15.93
N THR A 217 33.41 -24.42 -15.45
CA THR A 217 33.96 -25.22 -14.35
C THR A 217 33.01 -25.17 -13.15
N ALA A 218 32.79 -26.29 -12.48
CA ALA A 218 31.89 -26.37 -11.31
C ALA A 218 32.18 -25.25 -10.28
N ASN A 219 33.45 -24.86 -10.17
CA ASN A 219 33.93 -23.76 -9.33
C ASN A 219 33.35 -22.38 -9.71
N THR A 220 33.16 -22.07 -10.99
CA THR A 220 32.53 -20.80 -11.42
C THR A 220 31.04 -20.77 -11.10
N ARG A 221 30.35 -21.91 -11.19
CA ARG A 221 28.93 -22.02 -10.79
C ARG A 221 28.75 -21.83 -9.29
N VAL A 222 29.61 -22.44 -8.47
CA VAL A 222 29.60 -22.27 -7.00
C VAL A 222 29.87 -20.80 -6.62
N ALA A 223 30.85 -20.15 -7.26
CA ALA A 223 31.12 -18.73 -7.03
C ALA A 223 29.93 -17.83 -7.41
N ALA A 224 29.25 -18.13 -8.54
CA ALA A 224 28.07 -17.39 -8.96
C ALA A 224 26.90 -17.54 -7.96
N LEU A 225 26.65 -18.76 -7.47
CA LEU A 225 25.61 -19.03 -6.47
C LEU A 225 25.90 -18.31 -5.13
N GLN A 226 27.17 -18.26 -4.70
CA GLN A 226 27.54 -17.49 -3.51
C GLN A 226 27.31 -15.98 -3.67
N GLN A 227 27.54 -15.43 -4.87
CA GLN A 227 27.24 -14.01 -5.14
C GLN A 227 25.74 -13.74 -5.14
N ILE A 228 24.94 -14.65 -5.71
CA ILE A 228 23.48 -14.56 -5.69
C ILE A 228 22.98 -14.56 -4.24
N ALA A 229 23.42 -15.51 -3.40
CA ALA A 229 23.03 -15.57 -1.99
C ALA A 229 23.38 -14.28 -1.22
N LYS A 230 24.55 -13.69 -1.47
CA LYS A 230 24.95 -12.40 -0.87
C LYS A 230 24.05 -11.24 -1.33
N LEU A 231 23.64 -11.22 -2.60
CA LEU A 231 22.73 -10.20 -3.12
C LEU A 231 21.33 -10.35 -2.52
N GLU A 232 20.81 -11.57 -2.44
CA GLU A 232 19.51 -11.86 -1.79
C GLU A 232 19.49 -11.42 -0.33
N GLU A 233 20.56 -11.67 0.43
CA GLU A 233 20.66 -11.22 1.82
C GLU A 233 20.66 -9.69 1.93
N ARG A 234 21.35 -8.99 1.02
CA ARG A 234 21.35 -7.52 0.97
C ARG A 234 19.97 -6.95 0.63
N ILE A 235 19.26 -7.58 -0.31
CA ILE A 235 17.89 -7.21 -0.67
C ILE A 235 16.96 -7.38 0.55
N ARG A 236 17.01 -8.55 1.20
CA ARG A 236 16.20 -8.84 2.39
C ARG A 236 16.48 -7.84 3.53
N LYS A 237 17.75 -7.50 3.79
CA LYS A 237 18.12 -6.48 4.78
C LYS A 237 17.60 -5.08 4.41
N ALA A 238 17.65 -4.72 3.13
CA ALA A 238 17.14 -3.43 2.65
C ALA A 238 15.61 -3.35 2.78
N GLU A 239 14.88 -4.42 2.44
CA GLU A 239 13.44 -4.53 2.60
C GLU A 239 13.01 -4.45 4.06
N ASN A 240 13.65 -5.23 4.94
CA ASN A 240 13.39 -5.17 6.37
C ASN A 240 13.62 -3.76 6.94
N LYS A 241 14.67 -3.05 6.47
CA LYS A 241 14.93 -1.66 6.87
C LYS A 241 13.86 -0.69 6.36
N LYS A 242 13.31 -0.90 5.15
CA LYS A 242 12.17 -0.13 4.62
C LYS A 242 10.90 -0.38 5.45
N GLN A 243 10.59 -1.64 5.73
CA GLN A 243 9.43 -2.03 6.56
C GLN A 243 9.52 -1.46 7.98
N GLN A 244 10.68 -1.56 8.64
CA GLN A 244 10.87 -0.95 9.97
C GLN A 244 10.69 0.57 9.97
N LYS A 245 11.15 1.27 8.92
CA LYS A 245 10.92 2.72 8.79
C LYS A 245 9.44 3.05 8.59
N ALA A 246 8.73 2.24 7.79
CA ALA A 246 7.30 2.40 7.58
C ALA A 246 6.51 2.19 8.88
N LEU A 247 6.80 1.13 9.62
CA LEU A 247 6.19 0.85 10.93
C LEU A 247 6.44 1.98 11.93
N LYS A 248 7.69 2.47 12.07
CA LYS A 248 8.00 3.62 12.94
C LYS A 248 7.27 4.90 12.53
N LYS A 249 7.02 5.10 11.23
CA LYS A 249 6.25 6.26 10.74
C LYS A 249 4.76 6.11 11.07
N ALA A 250 4.20 4.92 10.88
CA ALA A 250 2.82 4.59 11.23
C ALA A 250 2.57 4.72 12.74
N GLU A 251 3.47 4.21 13.58
CA GLU A 251 3.38 4.32 15.05
C GLU A 251 3.39 5.79 15.51
N LYS A 252 4.25 6.63 14.91
CA LYS A 252 4.27 8.07 15.19
C LYS A 252 2.99 8.77 14.75
N GLN A 253 2.36 8.32 13.67
CA GLN A 253 1.07 8.86 13.21
C GLN A 253 -0.07 8.43 14.12
N ALA A 254 -0.12 7.17 14.53
CA ALA A 254 -1.09 6.64 15.49
C ALA A 254 -1.02 7.39 16.83
N LYS A 255 0.18 7.55 17.42
CA LYS A 255 0.38 8.34 18.65
C LYS A 255 -0.07 9.80 18.52
N LYS A 256 0.11 10.41 17.34
CA LYS A 256 -0.38 11.77 17.06
C LYS A 256 -1.90 11.82 16.94
N ALA A 257 -2.52 10.82 16.32
CA ALA A 257 -3.97 10.71 16.19
C ALA A 257 -4.63 10.47 17.56
N GLU A 258 -4.08 9.57 18.37
CA GLU A 258 -4.52 9.29 19.74
C GLU A 258 -4.44 10.53 20.63
N LYS A 259 -3.32 11.26 20.59
CA LYS A 259 -3.19 12.54 21.32
C LYS A 259 -4.21 13.58 20.87
N LYS A 260 -4.56 13.62 19.57
CA LYS A 260 -5.61 14.52 19.05
C LYS A 260 -6.99 14.09 19.52
N ALA A 261 -7.31 12.80 19.49
CA ALA A 261 -8.58 12.25 19.96
C ALA A 261 -8.79 12.52 21.46
N MET A 262 -7.79 12.23 22.30
CA MET A 262 -7.84 12.52 23.73
C MET A 262 -8.02 14.02 24.00
N ASN A 263 -7.37 14.91 23.24
CA ASN A 263 -7.55 16.35 23.39
C ASN A 263 -8.95 16.82 22.93
N ALA A 264 -9.51 16.20 21.89
CA ALA A 264 -10.87 16.49 21.42
C ALA A 264 -11.90 16.02 22.46
N GLU A 265 -11.73 14.84 23.04
CA GLU A 265 -12.58 14.31 24.12
C GLU A 265 -12.53 15.21 25.36
N LYS A 266 -11.33 15.66 25.77
CA LYS A 266 -11.18 16.64 26.87
C LYS A 266 -11.89 17.97 26.58
N ARG A 267 -11.93 18.42 25.32
CA ARG A 267 -12.68 19.62 24.92
C ARG A 267 -14.18 19.37 24.98
N ALA A 268 -14.66 18.26 24.43
CA ALA A 268 -16.07 17.88 24.49
C ALA A 268 -16.59 17.78 25.93
N LYS A 269 -15.81 17.17 26.84
CA LYS A 269 -16.14 17.10 28.28
C LYS A 269 -16.26 18.49 28.93
N ARG A 270 -15.35 19.42 28.60
CA ARG A 270 -15.41 20.81 29.10
C ARG A 270 -16.57 21.61 28.52
N GLU A 271 -16.98 21.32 27.29
CA GLU A 271 -18.14 21.94 26.65
C GLU A 271 -19.46 21.39 27.23
N GLY A 272 -19.54 20.08 27.48
CA GLY A 272 -20.67 19.45 28.16
C GLY A 272 -20.90 20.01 29.57
N GLN A 273 -19.86 20.09 30.40
CA GLN A 273 -19.96 20.68 31.75
C GLN A 273 -20.38 22.16 31.73
N LYS A 274 -20.03 22.92 30.69
CA LYS A 274 -20.48 24.32 30.54
C LYS A 274 -21.94 24.43 30.09
N ALA A 275 -22.46 23.43 29.38
CA ALA A 275 -23.87 23.36 29.02
C ALA A 275 -24.71 22.96 30.24
N GLU A 276 -24.24 21.98 31.02
CA GLU A 276 -24.91 21.53 32.25
C GLU A 276 -25.01 22.65 33.29
N ASN A 277 -23.93 23.42 33.54
CA ASN A 277 -23.97 24.61 34.41
C ASN A 277 -24.77 25.80 33.85
N ARG A 278 -25.25 25.75 32.59
CA ARG A 278 -26.14 26.80 32.03
C ARG A 278 -27.61 26.49 32.23
N ASP A 279 -27.94 25.23 32.53
CA ASP A 279 -29.29 24.77 32.80
C ASP A 279 -29.60 24.72 34.31
N ASP A 280 -28.78 25.38 35.14
CA ASP A 280 -29.09 25.70 36.54
C ASP A 280 -30.31 26.66 36.57
N VAL A 281 -31.49 26.08 36.44
CA VAL A 281 -32.78 26.70 36.74
C VAL A 281 -32.76 27.03 38.23
N ILE A 282 -32.67 28.33 38.54
CA ILE A 282 -32.82 28.83 39.91
C ILE A 282 -34.28 28.61 40.31
N HIS A 283 -34.56 27.53 41.02
CA HIS A 283 -35.84 27.33 41.68
C HIS A 283 -35.93 28.28 42.88
N ILE A 284 -36.73 29.33 42.76
CA ILE A 284 -37.06 30.23 43.87
C ILE A 284 -38.42 29.77 44.42
N GLN A 285 -38.42 29.17 45.61
CA GLN A 285 -39.66 28.87 46.33
C GLN A 285 -40.15 30.11 47.06
N LEU A 286 -41.32 30.61 46.65
CA LEU A 286 -42.09 31.62 47.38
C LEU A 286 -43.49 31.04 47.65
N ASP A 287 -43.85 30.98 48.93
CA ASP A 287 -45.20 30.69 49.44
C ASP A 287 -45.91 29.45 48.86
N GLY A 288 -45.18 28.33 48.72
CA GLY A 288 -45.79 27.02 48.45
C GLY A 288 -46.23 26.77 47.00
N GLN A 289 -45.84 27.62 46.05
CA GLN A 289 -45.99 27.36 44.61
C GLN A 289 -44.63 27.44 43.91
N ASP A 290 -44.26 26.37 43.21
CA ASP A 290 -43.04 26.33 42.39
C ASP A 290 -43.25 27.13 41.09
N ILE A 291 -42.62 28.29 40.99
CA ILE A 291 -42.61 29.11 39.77
C ILE A 291 -41.28 28.89 39.05
N VAL A 292 -41.33 28.23 37.89
CA VAL A 292 -40.17 28.04 37.01
C VAL A 292 -40.01 29.28 36.12
N VAL A 293 -39.01 30.12 36.43
CA VAL A 293 -38.71 31.31 35.62
C VAL A 293 -37.62 30.98 34.59
N HIS A 294 -38.03 30.69 33.36
CA HIS A 294 -37.11 30.66 32.22
C HIS A 294 -36.79 32.11 31.81
N TYR A 295 -35.56 32.58 32.08
CA TYR A 295 -35.08 33.83 31.48
C TYR A 295 -34.59 33.55 30.05
N PRO A 296 -35.29 34.04 29.00
CA PRO A 296 -34.73 34.03 27.66
C PRO A 296 -33.58 35.03 27.63
N VAL A 297 -32.33 34.56 27.60
CA VAL A 297 -31.18 35.43 27.32
C VAL A 297 -31.27 35.84 25.84
N PRO A 298 -31.52 37.11 25.51
CA PRO A 298 -31.47 37.56 24.13
C PRO A 298 -30.00 37.68 23.75
N CYS A 299 -29.46 36.65 23.09
CA CYS A 299 -28.13 36.72 22.51
C CYS A 299 -28.18 37.63 21.27
N SER A 300 -28.02 38.93 21.50
CA SER A 300 -27.80 39.96 20.50
C SER A 300 -26.52 39.66 19.72
N CYS A 301 -26.73 39.15 18.52
CA CYS A 301 -25.84 39.09 17.39
C CYS A 301 -25.17 40.45 17.09
N LEU A 302 -23.91 40.65 17.49
CA LEU A 302 -23.07 41.75 17.00
C LEU A 302 -21.75 41.31 16.33
N PHE A 303 -21.43 40.02 16.30
CA PHE A 303 -20.17 39.54 15.69
C PHE A 303 -20.31 38.83 14.32
N CYS A 304 -21.53 38.64 13.79
CA CYS A 304 -21.73 37.92 12.52
C CYS A 304 -21.49 38.75 11.25
N VAL A 305 -21.26 40.07 11.33
CA VAL A 305 -21.15 40.92 10.12
C VAL A 305 -19.71 41.15 9.64
N PHE A 306 -18.68 40.94 10.48
CA PHE A 306 -17.29 41.22 10.07
C PHE A 306 -16.47 40.02 9.52
N GLY A 307 -17.00 38.80 9.55
CA GLY A 307 -16.25 37.59 9.20
C GLY A 307 -16.14 37.22 7.71
N ARG A 308 -16.97 37.80 6.82
CA ARG A 308 -17.04 37.34 5.41
C ARG A 308 -16.09 38.03 4.43
N ARG A 309 -15.31 39.06 4.84
CA ARG A 309 -14.40 39.77 3.93
C ARG A 309 -12.97 39.22 3.82
N ARG A 310 -12.58 38.20 4.61
CA ARG A 310 -11.18 37.72 4.64
C ARG A 310 -10.88 36.43 3.83
N MET A 311 -11.90 35.78 3.25
CA MET A 311 -11.73 34.49 2.55
C MET A 311 -11.50 34.60 1.03
N ALA A 312 -11.55 35.80 0.43
CA ALA A 312 -11.38 35.97 -1.01
C ALA A 312 -9.92 36.15 -1.50
N ARG A 313 -8.92 36.20 -0.61
CA ARG A 313 -7.54 36.57 -0.99
C ARG A 313 -6.49 35.46 -0.93
N ARG A 314 -6.88 34.19 -0.77
CA ARG A 314 -5.93 33.05 -0.66
C ARG A 314 -5.96 32.02 -1.80
N LYS A 315 -6.52 32.37 -2.96
CA LYS A 315 -6.52 31.53 -4.17
C LYS A 315 -5.59 32.00 -5.30
N ARG A 316 -4.58 32.82 -5.00
CA ARG A 316 -3.51 33.17 -5.95
C ARG A 316 -2.18 33.27 -5.19
N GLN A 317 -1.59 32.12 -4.90
CA GLN A 317 -0.16 31.87 -4.71
C GLN A 317 0.06 30.36 -4.77
#